data_AF-A0A0L0UNH2-F1
#
_entry.id   AF-A0A0L0UNH2-F1
#
_cell.length_a   1.000
_cell.length_b   1.000
_cell.length_c   1.000
_cell.angle_alpha   90.00
_cell.angle_beta   90.00
_cell.angle_gamma   90.00
#
_symmetry.space_group_name_H-M   'P 1'
#
loop_
_entity.id
_entity.type
_entity.pdbx_description
1 polymer ?
#
loop_
_entity_poly.entity_id
_entity_poly.type
_entity_poly.pdbx_seq_one_letter_code
_entity_poly.pdbx_strand_id
1 'polypeptide(L)'
;MADANILCVIGAANCLECLANGLSSEFAKYRSLMVVPILKKFKEKRVNVVEALGNCLDAMAVTVTLSDLNEDILNFSKHKNPAVKEKTMKFLVRCLRNTIHAIPKAELKSLSDVMLSGLEDAVVPVREDAAE
;
A
#
# COMPACT_ATOMS: atom_id res chain seq x y z
N MET A 1 -7.76 13.44 -3.80
CA MET A 1 -7.12 12.98 -5.06
C MET A 1 -8.16 12.67 -6.14
N ALA A 2 -8.95 13.68 -6.54
CA ALA A 2 -10.00 13.55 -7.57
C ALA A 2 -9.67 14.33 -8.86
N ASP A 3 -8.41 14.73 -9.04
CA ASP A 3 -7.95 15.40 -10.26
C ASP A 3 -7.92 14.45 -11.46
N ALA A 4 -8.46 14.92 -12.58
CA ALA A 4 -8.38 14.26 -13.88
C ALA A 4 -6.99 14.42 -14.51
N ASN A 5 -6.19 15.39 -14.05
CA ASN A 5 -4.84 15.61 -14.53
C ASN A 5 -3.84 14.72 -13.77
N ILE A 6 -3.26 13.78 -14.50
CA ILE A 6 -2.32 12.80 -14.00
C ILE A 6 -1.03 13.44 -13.46
N LEU A 7 -0.60 14.57 -14.03
CA LEU A 7 0.57 15.30 -13.53
C LEU A 7 0.32 15.89 -12.14
N CYS A 8 -0.90 16.35 -11.86
CA CYS A 8 -1.27 16.83 -10.52
C CYS A 8 -1.29 15.69 -9.50
N VAL A 9 -1.70 14.48 -9.90
CA VAL A 9 -1.68 13.30 -9.02
C VAL A 9 -0.24 12.90 -8.67
N ILE A 10 0.67 12.91 -9.66
CA ILE A 10 2.10 12.64 -9.43
C ILE A 10 2.70 13.72 -8.52
N GLY A 11 2.45 15.00 -8.81
CA GLY A 11 2.93 16.10 -7.98
C GLY A 11 2.44 16.00 -6.54
N ALA A 12 1.16 15.67 -6.34
CA ALA A 12 0.60 15.45 -5.02
C ALA A 12 1.27 14.26 -4.30
N ALA A 13 1.48 13.13 -4.98
CA ALA A 13 2.15 11.97 -4.41
C ALA A 13 3.58 12.31 -3.96
N ASN A 14 4.35 13.03 -4.79
CA ASN A 14 5.70 13.46 -4.44
C ASN A 14 5.74 14.44 -3.26
N CYS A 15 4.78 15.37 -3.19
CA CYS A 15 4.66 16.26 -2.02
C CYS A 15 4.38 15.48 -0.74
N LEU A 16 3.53 14.45 -0.82
CA LEU A 16 3.20 13.59 0.32
C LEU A 16 4.35 12.69 0.72
N GLU A 17 5.12 12.20 -0.22
CA GLU A 17 6.38 11.48 0.03
C GLU A 17 7.36 12.37 0.84
N CYS A 18 7.59 13.60 0.38
CA CYS A 18 8.45 14.56 1.09
C CYS A 18 7.92 14.89 2.50
N LEU A 19 6.60 15.03 2.65
CA LEU A 19 5.96 15.27 3.94
C LEU A 19 6.11 14.06 4.89
N ALA A 20 5.88 12.84 4.40
CA ALA A 20 6.05 11.63 5.19
C ALA A 20 7.50 11.48 5.68
N ASN A 21 8.48 11.72 4.79
CA ASN A 21 9.90 11.71 5.14
C ASN A 21 10.26 12.83 6.14
N GLY A 22 9.71 14.03 5.97
CA GLY A 22 10.02 15.18 6.81
C GLY A 22 9.38 15.14 8.21
N LEU A 23 8.13 14.68 8.31
CA LEU A 23 7.39 14.61 9.59
C LEU A 23 7.64 13.31 10.35
N SER A 24 8.05 12.24 9.68
CA SER A 24 8.30 10.92 10.28
C SER A 24 7.13 10.50 11.21
N SER A 25 7.36 10.34 12.52
CA SER A 25 6.36 9.86 13.48
C SER A 25 5.10 10.74 13.60
N GLU A 26 5.20 12.05 13.34
CA GLU A 26 4.03 12.94 13.41
C GLU A 26 3.06 12.71 12.23
N PHE A 27 3.54 12.10 11.15
CA PHE A 27 2.70 11.77 9.99
C PHE A 27 1.72 10.62 10.27
N ALA A 28 1.99 9.77 11.27
CA ALA A 28 1.16 8.62 11.60
C ALA A 28 -0.31 8.96 11.87
N LYS A 29 -0.60 10.18 12.34
CA LYS A 29 -1.96 10.69 12.60
C LYS A 29 -2.78 10.88 11.33
N TYR A 30 -2.12 11.12 10.19
CA TYR A 30 -2.78 11.37 8.91
C TYR A 30 -2.92 10.12 8.04
N ARG A 31 -2.42 8.97 8.50
CA ARG A 31 -2.35 7.74 7.70
C ARG A 31 -3.69 7.35 7.07
N SER A 32 -4.79 7.29 7.82
CA SER A 32 -6.07 6.81 7.31
C SER A 32 -6.68 7.79 6.31
N LEU A 33 -6.30 9.07 6.40
CA LEU A 33 -6.71 10.10 5.47
C LEU A 33 -5.97 9.99 4.12
N MET A 34 -4.78 9.39 4.11
CA MET A 34 -3.86 9.42 2.96
C MET A 34 -3.65 8.04 2.31
N VAL A 35 -3.46 6.98 3.11
CA VAL A 35 -3.22 5.59 2.66
C VAL A 35 -4.41 5.06 1.86
N VAL A 36 -5.63 5.21 2.38
CA VAL A 36 -6.87 4.75 1.72
C VAL A 36 -7.07 5.37 0.34
N PRO A 37 -7.00 6.71 0.15
CA PRO A 37 -7.14 7.30 -1.17
C PRO A 37 -5.99 6.96 -2.13
N ILE A 38 -4.76 6.75 -1.64
CA ILE A 38 -3.65 6.31 -2.48
C ILE A 38 -3.87 4.87 -2.97
N LEU A 39 -4.25 3.95 -2.07
CA LEU A 39 -4.60 2.57 -2.43
C LEU A 39 -5.77 2.51 -3.43
N LYS A 40 -6.78 3.37 -3.27
CA LYS A 40 -7.88 3.50 -4.25
C LYS A 40 -7.40 3.99 -5.62
N LYS A 41 -6.31 4.75 -5.69
CA LYS A 41 -5.77 5.33 -6.92
C LYS A 41 -4.88 4.37 -7.71
N PHE A 42 -4.50 3.22 -7.13
CA PHE A 42 -3.87 2.11 -7.88
C PHE A 42 -4.75 1.46 -8.96
N LYS A 43 -5.98 1.95 -9.16
CA LYS A 43 -6.76 1.65 -10.37
C LYS A 43 -6.11 2.21 -11.64
N GLU A 44 -5.20 3.16 -11.50
CA GLU A 44 -4.43 3.71 -12.62
C GLU A 44 -3.40 2.72 -13.16
N LYS A 45 -3.30 2.62 -14.49
CA LYS A 45 -2.38 1.69 -15.16
C LYS A 45 -1.09 2.34 -15.63
N ARG A 46 -0.98 3.67 -15.56
CA ARG A 46 0.21 4.38 -16.04
C ARG A 46 1.37 4.16 -15.07
N VAL A 47 2.47 3.62 -15.59
CA VAL A 47 3.67 3.27 -14.81
C VAL A 47 4.14 4.43 -13.94
N ASN A 48 4.29 5.63 -14.51
CA ASN A 48 4.75 6.82 -13.79
C ASN A 48 3.86 7.20 -12.60
N VAL A 49 2.54 6.95 -12.69
CA VAL A 49 1.59 7.24 -11.61
C VAL A 49 1.70 6.18 -10.53
N VAL A 50 1.72 4.91 -10.93
CA VAL A 50 1.86 3.78 -10.03
C VAL A 50 3.17 3.87 -9.24
N GLU A 51 4.26 4.26 -9.89
CA GLU A 51 5.57 4.41 -9.28
C GLU A 51 5.56 5.54 -8.24
N ALA A 52 5.05 6.73 -8.60
CA ALA A 52 4.94 7.85 -7.67
C ALA A 52 4.04 7.53 -6.46
N LEU A 53 2.91 6.84 -6.68
CA LEU A 53 2.02 6.40 -5.60
C LEU A 53 2.68 5.32 -4.72
N GLY A 54 3.46 4.41 -5.32
CA GLY A 54 4.22 3.39 -4.62
C GLY A 54 5.29 3.98 -3.71
N ASN A 55 6.12 4.90 -4.23
CA ASN A 55 7.16 5.57 -3.46
C ASN A 55 6.57 6.38 -2.30
N CYS A 56 5.47 7.09 -2.55
CA CYS A 56 4.73 7.79 -1.51
C CYS A 56 4.22 6.84 -0.42
N LEU A 57 3.66 5.68 -0.79
CA LEU A 57 3.22 4.67 0.16
C LEU A 57 4.36 4.08 0.97
N ASP A 58 5.50 3.80 0.33
CA ASP A 58 6.68 3.27 1.01
C ASP A 58 7.23 4.27 2.04
N ALA A 59 7.30 5.56 1.69
CA ALA A 59 7.67 6.62 2.64
C ALA A 59 6.69 6.73 3.82
N MET A 60 5.39 6.61 3.56
CA MET A 60 4.38 6.60 4.62
C MET A 60 4.46 5.34 5.49
N ALA A 61 4.78 4.18 4.91
CA ALA A 61 4.88 2.92 5.65
C ALA A 61 5.98 2.93 6.71
N VAL A 62 7.05 3.71 6.50
CA VAL A 62 8.12 3.91 7.52
C VAL A 62 7.59 4.66 8.75
N THR A 63 6.55 5.49 8.59
CA THR A 63 6.02 6.33 9.67
C THR A 63 4.99 5.64 10.57
N VAL A 64 4.49 4.46 10.16
CA VAL A 64 3.40 3.73 10.84
C VAL A 64 3.78 2.29 11.10
N THR A 65 3.04 1.63 11.99
CA THR A 65 3.22 0.20 12.25
C THR A 65 2.42 -0.64 11.25
N LEU A 66 2.84 -1.89 11.01
CA LEU A 66 2.07 -2.83 10.20
C LEU A 66 0.65 -3.07 10.76
N SER A 67 0.51 -3.04 12.08
CA SER A 67 -0.76 -3.14 12.79
C SER A 67 -1.76 -2.07 12.36
N ASP A 68 -1.27 -0.85 12.21
CA ASP A 68 -2.07 0.29 11.78
C ASP A 68 -2.54 0.20 10.31
N LEU A 69 -1.87 -0.61 9.49
CA LEU A 69 -2.15 -0.81 8.07
C LEU A 69 -2.93 -2.10 7.77
N ASN A 70 -3.00 -3.02 8.72
CA ASN A 70 -3.52 -4.39 8.51
C ASN A 70 -4.98 -4.39 8.02
N GLU A 71 -5.84 -3.55 8.60
CA GLU A 71 -7.25 -3.45 8.17
C GLU A 71 -7.40 -2.92 6.74
N ASP A 72 -6.61 -1.91 6.39
CA ASP A 72 -6.61 -1.35 5.03
C ASP A 72 -6.12 -2.40 4.02
N ILE A 73 -5.00 -3.08 4.31
CA ILE A 73 -4.45 -4.13 3.44
C ILE A 73 -5.45 -5.26 3.25
N LEU A 74 -6.12 -5.73 4.31
CA LEU A 74 -7.15 -6.76 4.22
C LEU A 74 -8.34 -6.34 3.35
N ASN A 75 -8.77 -5.09 3.49
CA ASN A 75 -9.87 -4.53 2.70
C ASN A 75 -9.51 -4.39 1.21
N PHE A 76 -8.30 -3.91 0.90
CA PHE A 76 -7.87 -3.70 -0.47
C PHE A 76 -7.41 -4.99 -1.18
N SER A 77 -6.95 -5.99 -0.44
CA SER A 77 -6.67 -7.34 -0.97
C SER A 77 -7.92 -7.99 -1.60
N LYS A 78 -9.11 -7.70 -1.07
CA LYS A 78 -10.40 -8.20 -1.60
C LYS A 78 -11.04 -7.28 -2.65
N HIS A 79 -10.32 -6.28 -3.13
CA HIS A 79 -10.89 -5.27 -4.03
C HIS A 79 -11.21 -5.85 -5.41
N LYS A 80 -12.34 -5.45 -6.03
CA LYS A 80 -12.81 -5.98 -7.32
C LYS A 80 -11.88 -5.71 -8.51
N ASN A 81 -10.92 -4.80 -8.37
CA ASN A 81 -9.96 -4.44 -9.42
C ASN A 81 -8.64 -5.20 -9.21
N PRO A 82 -8.24 -6.09 -10.15
CA PRO A 82 -6.97 -6.81 -10.12
C PRO A 82 -5.73 -5.96 -9.88
N ALA A 83 -5.65 -4.78 -10.52
CA ALA A 83 -4.48 -3.91 -10.38
C ALA A 83 -4.34 -3.37 -8.95
N VAL A 84 -5.45 -3.09 -8.28
CA VAL A 84 -5.44 -2.66 -6.87
C VAL A 84 -4.95 -3.81 -6.00
N LYS A 85 -5.46 -5.03 -6.23
CA LYS A 85 -5.02 -6.22 -5.49
C LYS A 85 -3.51 -6.45 -5.62
N GLU A 86 -2.99 -6.45 -6.85
CA GLU A 86 -1.57 -6.65 -7.16
C GLU A 86 -0.71 -5.65 -6.39
N LYS A 87 -1.03 -4.35 -6.51
CA LYS A 87 -0.26 -3.31 -5.83
C LYS A 87 -0.40 -3.35 -4.31
N THR A 88 -1.54 -3.79 -3.79
CA THR A 88 -1.71 -4.03 -2.35
C THR A 88 -0.85 -5.20 -1.87
N MET A 89 -0.74 -6.31 -2.62
CA MET A 89 0.16 -7.41 -2.27
C MET A 89 1.62 -6.96 -2.31
N LYS A 90 2.01 -6.27 -3.39
CA LYS A 90 3.37 -5.72 -3.53
C LYS A 90 3.71 -4.74 -2.40
N PHE A 91 2.76 -3.90 -1.98
CA PHE A 91 2.90 -3.02 -0.83
C PHE A 91 3.06 -3.80 0.47
N LEU A 92 2.26 -4.86 0.68
CA LEU A 92 2.39 -5.72 1.87
C LEU A 92 3.77 -6.38 1.94
N VAL A 93 4.29 -6.93 0.83
CA VAL A 93 5.66 -7.50 0.77
C VAL A 93 6.71 -6.46 1.16
N ARG A 94 6.59 -5.22 0.65
CA ARG A 94 7.50 -4.13 1.01
C ARG A 94 7.42 -3.75 2.48
N CYS A 95 6.21 -3.64 3.03
CA CYS A 95 5.98 -3.40 4.45
C CYS A 95 6.63 -4.50 5.30
N LEU A 96 6.44 -5.78 4.95
CA LEU A 96 7.05 -6.90 5.66
C LEU A 96 8.58 -6.88 5.59
N ARG A 97 9.16 -6.57 4.42
CA ARG A 97 10.61 -6.47 4.24
C ARG A 97 11.23 -5.31 5.06
N ASN A 98 10.48 -4.23 5.25
CA ASN A 98 10.97 -3.04 5.94
C ASN A 98 10.56 -2.97 7.43
N THR A 99 9.72 -3.89 7.91
CA THR A 99 9.26 -3.89 9.29
C THR A 99 10.35 -4.41 10.23
N ILE A 100 10.80 -3.56 11.15
CA ILE A 100 11.82 -3.88 12.15
C ILE A 100 11.17 -4.36 13.46
N HIS A 101 9.88 -4.07 13.67
CA HIS A 101 9.17 -4.36 14.91
C HIS A 101 8.42 -5.69 14.85
N ALA A 102 8.33 -6.37 16.00
CA ALA A 102 7.64 -7.65 16.10
C ALA A 102 6.13 -7.50 15.81
N ILE A 103 5.65 -8.23 14.82
CA ILE A 103 4.22 -8.27 14.45
C ILE A 103 3.47 -9.13 15.47
N PRO A 104 2.36 -8.65 16.06
CA PRO A 104 1.50 -9.45 16.93
C PRO A 104 1.00 -10.72 16.23
N LYS A 105 0.96 -11.85 16.95
CA LYS A 105 0.53 -13.16 16.38
C LYS A 105 -0.85 -13.13 15.71
N ALA A 106 -1.77 -12.30 16.21
CA ALA A 106 -3.11 -12.17 15.65
C ALA A 106 -3.09 -11.57 14.23
N GLU A 107 -2.26 -10.55 14.02
CA GLU A 107 -2.12 -9.89 12.72
C GLU A 107 -1.27 -10.70 11.76
N LEU A 108 -0.27 -11.42 12.28
CA LEU A 108 0.50 -12.36 11.47
C LEU A 108 -0.41 -13.41 10.82
N LYS A 109 -1.41 -13.91 11.56
CA LYS A 109 -2.40 -14.84 11.02
C LYS A 109 -3.22 -14.19 9.91
N SER A 110 -3.76 -12.99 10.13
CA SER A 110 -4.56 -12.30 9.10
C SER A 110 -3.75 -11.98 7.85
N LEU A 111 -2.51 -11.53 8.00
CA LEU A 111 -1.61 -11.24 6.88
C LEU A 111 -1.24 -12.53 6.12
N SER A 112 -0.99 -13.63 6.84
CA SER A 112 -0.75 -14.93 6.20
C SER A 112 -1.96 -15.43 5.41
N ASP A 113 -3.17 -15.26 5.94
CA ASP A 113 -4.41 -15.63 5.24
C ASP A 113 -4.61 -14.77 3.98
N VAL A 114 -4.21 -13.49 4.02
CA VAL A 114 -4.22 -12.59 2.86
C VAL A 114 -3.24 -13.05 1.79
N MET A 115 -2.00 -13.41 2.16
CA MET A 115 -0.99 -13.90 1.22
C MET A 115 -1.39 -15.25 0.63
N LEU A 116 -1.90 -16.18 1.44
CA LEU A 116 -2.44 -17.46 0.97
C LEU A 116 -3.59 -17.27 -0.03
N SER A 117 -4.52 -16.38 0.27
CA SER A 117 -5.59 -16.03 -0.68
C SER A 117 -5.05 -15.36 -1.96
N GLY A 118 -3.93 -14.65 -1.87
CA GLY A 118 -3.25 -14.05 -3.02
C GLY A 118 -2.62 -15.08 -3.95
N LEU A 119 -2.02 -16.14 -3.39
CA LEU A 119 -1.44 -17.26 -4.14
C LEU A 119 -2.49 -18.04 -4.95
N GLU A 120 -3.75 -18.03 -4.51
CA GLU A 120 -4.87 -18.67 -5.22
C GLU A 120 -5.61 -17.71 -6.17
N ASP A 121 -5.18 -16.44 -6.30
CA ASP A 121 -5.89 -15.46 -7.11
C ASP A 121 -5.81 -15.82 -8.62
N ALA A 122 -6.87 -15.53 -9.36
CA ALA A 122 -6.94 -15.80 -10.79
C ALA A 122 -5.89 -15.01 -11.61
N VAL A 123 -5.40 -13.90 -11.07
CA VAL A 123 -4.50 -12.96 -11.74
C VAL A 123 -3.04 -13.35 -11.49
N VAL A 124 -2.29 -13.64 -12.56
CA VAL A 124 -0.89 -14.09 -12.49
C VAL A 124 -0.01 -13.13 -11.68
N PRO A 125 0.01 -11.80 -11.95
CA PRO A 125 0.80 -10.85 -11.14
C PRO A 125 0.49 -10.85 -9.65
N VAL A 126 -0.78 -11.05 -9.27
CA VAL A 126 -1.19 -11.08 -7.85
C VAL A 126 -0.62 -12.32 -7.17
N ARG A 127 -0.59 -13.46 -7.86
CA ARG A 127 0.02 -14.69 -7.35
C ARG A 127 1.54 -14.57 -7.21
N GLU A 128 2.20 -13.96 -8.19
CA GLU A 128 3.65 -13.75 -8.16
C GLU A 128 4.05 -12.81 -7.03
N ASP A 129 3.38 -11.66 -6.89
CA ASP A 129 3.65 -10.72 -5.79
C ASP A 129 3.27 -11.32 -4.41
N ALA A 130 2.31 -12.25 -4.33
CA ALA A 130 1.98 -12.94 -3.08
C ALA A 130 2.96 -14.08 -2.73
N ALA A 131 3.81 -14.51 -3.68
CA ALA A 131 4.80 -15.57 -3.50
C ALA A 131 6.20 -15.05 -3.14
N GLU A 132 6.43 -13.73 -3.22
CA GLU A 132 7.70 -13.06 -2.87
C GLU A 132 7.87 -12.89 -1.34
#